data_AF-A0A2G1YZ05-F1
#
_entry.id   AF-A0A2G1YZ05-F1
#
_cell.length_a   1.000
_cell.length_b   1.000
_cell.length_c   1.000
_cell.angle_alpha   90.00
_cell.angle_beta   90.00
_cell.angle_gamma   90.00
#
_symmetry.space_group_name_H-M   'P 1'
#
loop_
_entity.id
_entity.type
_entity.pdbx_description
1 polymer ?
#
loop_
_entity_poly.entity_id
_entity_poly.type
_entity_poly.pdbx_seq_one_letter_code
_entity_poly.pdbx_strand_id
1 'polypeptide(L)'
;MDQETLELEAAAYRRLRDHLRGRTDVQNIDLMNLGGFCRNCLANWYMEAAAEKGIEMDKLEAREIVYGMPFADWKAKYQIEATPEQKAAFAEQQRDH
;
A
#
# COMPACT_ATOMS: atom_id res chain seq x y z
N MET A 1 13.88 -15.12 15.24
CA MET A 1 13.31 -15.58 13.96
C MET A 1 14.44 -16.14 13.12
N ASP A 2 14.25 -17.33 12.54
CA ASP A 2 15.27 -17.95 11.69
C ASP A 2 15.22 -17.43 10.25
N GLN A 3 16.20 -17.83 9.45
CA GLN A 3 16.33 -17.40 8.05
C GLN A 3 15.18 -17.89 7.17
N GLU A 4 14.69 -19.11 7.40
CA GLU A 4 13.60 -19.69 6.63
C GLU A 4 12.30 -18.90 6.83
N THR A 5 11.99 -18.54 8.08
CA THR A 5 10.83 -17.71 8.41
C THR A 5 10.90 -16.35 7.72
N LEU A 6 12.08 -15.69 7.75
CA LEU A 6 12.30 -14.41 7.07
C LEU A 6 12.05 -14.49 5.56
N GLU A 7 12.51 -15.57 4.91
CA GLU A 7 12.34 -15.77 3.48
C GLU A 7 10.87 -16.02 3.11
N LEU A 8 10.13 -16.77 3.94
CA LEU A 8 8.72 -17.04 3.77
C LEU A 8 7.87 -15.78 3.94
N GLU A 9 8.12 -14.97 4.97
CA GLU A 9 7.43 -13.70 5.20
C GLU A 9 7.67 -12.72 4.03
N ALA A 10 8.92 -12.60 3.58
CA ALA A 10 9.25 -11.76 2.44
C ALA A 10 8.59 -12.26 1.15
N ALA A 11 8.49 -13.59 0.95
CA ALA A 11 7.78 -14.17 -0.19
C ALA A 11 6.27 -13.90 -0.15
N ALA A 12 5.65 -14.02 1.02
CA ALA A 12 4.23 -13.70 1.23
C ALA A 12 3.95 -12.22 0.95
N TYR A 13 4.81 -11.30 1.45
CA TYR A 13 4.70 -9.88 1.17
C TYR A 13 4.82 -9.58 -0.33
N ARG A 14 5.82 -10.14 -1.01
CA ARG A 14 5.97 -9.98 -2.47
C ARG A 14 4.73 -10.46 -3.21
N ARG A 15 4.15 -11.60 -2.81
CA ARG A 15 2.92 -12.13 -3.40
C ARG A 15 1.71 -11.20 -3.18
N LEU A 16 1.54 -10.66 -1.98
CA LEU A 16 0.48 -9.68 -1.69
C LEU A 16 0.64 -8.41 -2.54
N ARG A 17 1.85 -7.85 -2.57
CA ARG A 17 2.19 -6.67 -3.38
C ARG A 17 1.84 -6.90 -4.84
N ASP A 18 2.29 -8.01 -5.41
CA ASP A 18 2.08 -8.32 -6.82
C ASP A 18 0.61 -8.65 -7.13
N HIS A 19 -0.12 -9.28 -6.19
CA HIS A 19 -1.57 -9.45 -6.28
C HIS A 19 -2.31 -8.10 -6.35
N LEU A 20 -1.94 -7.15 -5.47
CA LEU A 20 -2.55 -5.81 -5.45
C LEU A 20 -2.20 -4.95 -6.67
N ARG A 21 -1.05 -5.22 -7.34
CA ARG A 21 -0.72 -4.61 -8.63
C ARG A 21 -1.61 -5.13 -9.76
N GLY A 22 -1.93 -6.42 -9.76
CA GLY A 22 -2.85 -7.03 -10.72
C GLY A 22 -4.32 -6.63 -10.51
N ARG A 23 -4.70 -6.29 -9.28
CA ARG A 23 -6.05 -5.85 -8.91
C ARG A 23 -6.21 -4.33 -8.98
N THR A 24 -6.02 -3.75 -10.16
CA THR A 24 -6.17 -2.29 -10.39
C THR A 24 -7.59 -1.79 -10.17
N ASP A 25 -8.58 -2.68 -10.23
CA ASP A 25 -9.98 -2.42 -9.90
C ASP A 25 -10.19 -2.08 -8.41
N VAL A 26 -9.34 -2.61 -7.53
CA VAL A 26 -9.46 -2.38 -6.09
C VAL A 26 -8.83 -1.04 -5.73
N GLN A 27 -9.66 -0.03 -5.42
CA GLN A 27 -9.17 1.30 -5.05
C GLN A 27 -8.64 1.32 -3.61
N ASN A 28 -7.68 2.21 -3.33
CA ASN A 28 -7.13 2.34 -1.98
C ASN A 28 -8.19 2.76 -0.95
N ILE A 29 -9.20 3.54 -1.34
CA ILE A 29 -10.25 3.96 -0.41
C ILE A 29 -11.10 2.76 0.05
N ASP A 30 -11.37 1.80 -0.82
CA ASP A 30 -12.10 0.58 -0.46
C ASP A 30 -11.28 -0.28 0.50
N LEU A 31 -9.97 -0.42 0.24
CA LEU A 31 -9.05 -1.11 1.15
C LEU A 31 -8.99 -0.44 2.52
N MET A 32 -8.94 0.89 2.57
CA MET A 32 -8.98 1.63 3.84
C MET A 32 -10.30 1.43 4.57
N ASN A 33 -11.44 1.53 3.87
CA ASN A 33 -12.76 1.42 4.48
C ASN A 33 -13.03 0.02 5.05
N LEU A 34 -12.52 -1.03 4.40
CA LEU A 34 -12.76 -2.42 4.81
C LEU A 34 -11.69 -2.97 5.74
N GLY A 35 -10.42 -2.68 5.45
CA GLY A 35 -9.28 -3.33 6.10
C GLY A 35 -8.39 -2.42 6.93
N GLY A 36 -8.65 -1.11 6.96
CA GLY A 36 -7.82 -0.14 7.71
C GLY A 36 -6.42 0.08 7.14
N PHE A 37 -6.08 -0.51 5.98
CA PHE A 37 -4.81 -0.28 5.30
C PHE A 37 -5.00 -0.29 3.78
N CYS A 38 -4.07 0.29 3.04
CA CYS A 38 -4.05 0.24 1.58
C CYS A 38 -2.61 0.13 1.05
N ARG A 39 -2.42 0.22 -0.28
CA ARG A 39 -1.09 0.19 -0.91
C ARG A 39 -0.16 1.30 -0.40
N ASN A 40 -0.71 2.46 -0.06
CA ASN A 40 0.09 3.55 0.52
C ASN A 40 0.59 3.21 1.94
N CYS A 41 -0.18 2.46 2.73
CA CYS A 41 0.27 1.98 4.04
C CYS A 41 1.41 0.98 3.87
N LEU A 42 1.30 0.05 2.92
CA LEU A 42 2.39 -0.89 2.60
C LEU A 42 3.68 -0.16 2.19
N ALA A 43 3.57 0.94 1.45
CA ALA A 43 4.73 1.75 1.06
C ALA A 43 5.33 2.49 2.27
N ASN A 44 4.49 3.05 3.14
CA ASN A 44 4.98 3.68 4.37
C ASN A 44 5.69 2.68 5.29
N TRP A 45 5.11 1.49 5.51
CA TRP A 45 5.75 0.45 6.33
C TRP A 45 7.08 -0.03 5.74
N TYR A 46 7.17 -0.13 4.42
CA TYR A 46 8.44 -0.46 3.75
C TYR A 46 9.50 0.62 3.98
N MET A 47 9.11 1.89 3.85
CA MET A 47 9.98 3.05 4.11
C MET A 47 10.43 3.11 5.58
N GLU A 48 9.50 2.88 6.52
CA GLU A 48 9.78 2.83 7.96
C GLU A 48 10.76 1.70 8.30
N ALA A 49 10.55 0.50 7.74
CA ALA A 49 11.48 -0.63 7.92
C ALA A 49 12.86 -0.37 7.31
N ALA A 50 12.95 0.43 6.24
CA ALA A 50 14.22 0.88 5.68
C ALA A 50 14.92 1.89 6.61
N ALA A 51 14.17 2.84 7.15
CA ALA A 51 14.67 3.84 8.08
C ALA A 51 15.22 3.21 9.37
N GLU A 52 14.56 2.17 9.91
CA GLU A 52 15.07 1.38 11.06
C GLU A 52 16.43 0.72 10.79
N LYS A 53 16.77 0.50 9.51
CA LYS A 53 18.06 -0.03 9.07
C LYS A 53 19.06 1.05 8.65
N GLY A 54 18.72 2.33 8.85
CA GLY A 54 19.54 3.47 8.43
C GLY A 54 19.61 3.66 6.92
N ILE A 55 18.65 3.11 6.18
CA ILE A 55 18.53 3.27 4.73
C ILE A 55 17.58 4.43 4.46
N GLU A 56 18.11 5.52 3.90
CA GLU A 56 17.27 6.62 3.43
C GLU A 56 16.43 6.17 2.24
N MET A 57 15.13 6.45 2.31
CA MET A 57 14.18 6.15 1.26
C MET A 57 13.09 7.22 1.31
N ASP A 58 12.79 7.81 0.15
CA ASP A 58 11.70 8.75 0.05
C ASP A 58 10.35 8.05 -0.19
N LYS A 59 9.28 8.83 -0.01
CA LYS A 59 7.91 8.34 -0.13
C LYS A 59 7.53 7.91 -1.54
N LEU A 60 8.11 8.52 -2.57
CA LEU A 60 7.84 8.19 -3.97
C LEU A 60 8.57 6.90 -4.35
N GLU A 61 9.82 6.73 -3.92
CA GLU A 61 10.60 5.50 -4.08
C GLU A 61 9.89 4.31 -3.43
N ALA A 62 9.45 4.45 -2.18
CA ALA A 62 8.73 3.39 -1.48
C ALA A 62 7.41 3.03 -2.18
N ARG A 63 6.71 4.03 -2.72
CA ARG A 63 5.50 3.80 -3.53
C ARG A 63 5.85 3.09 -4.83
N GLU A 64 6.87 3.50 -5.55
CA GLU A 64 7.28 2.81 -6.78
C GLU A 64 7.59 1.33 -6.52
N ILE A 65 8.23 1.01 -5.40
CA ILE A 65 8.45 -0.36 -4.95
C ILE A 65 7.12 -1.10 -4.77
N VAL A 66 6.07 -0.50 -4.19
CA VAL A 66 4.77 -1.17 -4.00
C VAL A 66 3.93 -1.22 -5.27
N TYR A 67 3.84 -0.13 -6.03
CA TYR A 67 3.00 0.00 -7.22
C TYR A 67 3.62 -0.62 -8.48
N GLY A 68 4.94 -0.81 -8.52
CA GLY A 68 5.66 -1.36 -9.67
C GLY A 68 5.85 -0.40 -10.83
N MET A 69 5.52 0.88 -10.63
CA MET A 69 5.72 1.99 -11.55
C MET A 69 5.65 3.31 -10.75
N PRO A 70 6.09 4.44 -11.32
CA PRO A 70 5.94 5.75 -10.69
C PRO A 70 4.49 5.98 -10.25
N PHE A 71 4.30 6.47 -9.02
CA PHE A 71 2.96 6.63 -8.46
C PHE A 71 2.07 7.56 -9.29
N ALA A 72 2.65 8.58 -9.92
CA ALA A 72 1.93 9.48 -10.82
C ALA A 72 1.33 8.73 -12.02
N ASP A 73 2.09 7.80 -12.62
CA ASP A 73 1.62 6.99 -13.74
C ASP A 73 0.51 6.02 -13.32
N TRP A 74 0.65 5.42 -12.14
CA TRP A 74 -0.39 4.55 -11.59
C TRP A 74 -1.69 5.32 -11.36
N LYS A 75 -1.60 6.52 -10.77
CA LYS A 75 -2.76 7.40 -10.58
C LYS A 75 -3.45 7.74 -11.90
N ALA A 76 -2.66 8.14 -12.90
CA ALA A 76 -3.20 8.51 -14.21
C ALA A 76 -3.87 7.34 -14.94
N LYS A 77 -3.39 6.12 -14.76
CA LYS A 77 -3.90 4.92 -15.45
C LYS A 77 -5.07 4.25 -14.74
N TYR A 78 -5.07 4.23 -13.40
CA TYR A 78 -5.91 3.30 -12.63
C TYR A 78 -6.68 3.93 -11.47
N GLN A 79 -6.32 5.15 -11.02
CA GLN A 79 -7.05 5.76 -9.92
C GLN A 79 -8.35 6.39 -10.43
N ILE A 80 -9.46 6.01 -9.80
CA ILE A 80 -10.78 6.55 -10.08
C ILE A 80 -11.15 7.50 -8.95
N GLU A 81 -11.95 8.53 -9.27
CA GLU A 81 -12.49 9.40 -8.23
C GLU A 81 -13.43 8.60 -7.31
N ALA A 82 -13.20 8.72 -6.00
CA ALA A 82 -14.04 8.07 -5.01
C ALA A 82 -15.46 8.66 -4.99
N THR A 83 -16.46 7.78 -4.87
CA THR A 83 -17.85 8.20 -4.72
C THR A 83 -18.09 8.93 -3.39
N PRO A 84 -19.17 9.71 -3.26
CA PRO A 84 -19.54 10.34 -1.99
C PRO A 84 -19.67 9.34 -0.84
N GLU A 85 -20.21 8.14 -1.11
CA GLU A 85 -20.40 7.07 -0.12
C GLU A 85 -19.06 6.52 0.36
N GLN A 86 -18.11 6.27 -0.55
CA GLN A 86 -16.77 5.82 -0.20
C GLN A 86 -16.03 6.88 0.64
N LYS A 87 -16.17 8.16 0.28
CA LYS A 87 -15.61 9.30 1.03
C LYS A 87 -16.22 9.40 2.44
N ALA A 88 -17.53 9.21 2.57
CA ALA A 88 -18.23 9.24 3.85
C ALA A 88 -17.80 8.10 4.78
N ALA A 89 -17.76 6.86 4.27
CA ALA A 89 -17.30 5.69 5.03
C ALA A 89 -15.84 5.86 5.49
N PHE A 90 -14.99 6.44 4.64
CA PHE A 90 -13.60 6.73 5.00
C PHE A 90 -13.49 7.76 6.14
N ALA A 91 -14.31 8.81 6.08
CA ALA A 91 -14.36 9.82 7.13
C ALA A 91 -14.88 9.25 8.46
N GLU A 92 -15.79 8.29 8.43
CA GLU A 92 -16.27 7.58 9.62
C GLU A 92 -15.17 6.71 10.23
N GLN A 93 -14.48 5.89 9.42
CA GLN A 93 -13.37 5.06 9.88
C GLN A 93 -12.22 5.87 10.51
N GLN A 94 -11.95 7.08 10.03
CA GLN A 94 -10.95 7.98 10.63
C GLN A 94 -11.35 8.55 11.99
N ARG A 95 -12.64 8.56 12.34
CA ARG A 95 -13.12 9.08 13.63
C ARG A 95 -13.08 8.04 14.74
N ASP A 96 -13.09 6.76 14.35
CA ASP A 96 -13.10 5.61 15.26
C ASP A 96 -11.69 5.08 15.60
N HIS A 97 -10.64 5.64 14.99
CA HIS A 97 -9.22 5.40 15.33
C HIS A 97 -8.63 6.60 16.07
#